data_AF-A0A2W1MN75-F1
#
_entry.id   AF-A0A2W1MN75-F1
#
_cell.length_a   1.000
_cell.length_b   1.000
_cell.length_c   1.000
_cell.angle_alpha   90.00
_cell.angle_beta   90.00
_cell.angle_gamma   90.00
#
_symmetry.space_group_name_H-M   'P 1'
#
loop_
_entity.id
_entity.type
_entity.pdbx_description
1 polymer ?
#
loop_
_entity_poly.entity_id
_entity_poly.type
_entity_poly.pdbx_seq_one_letter_code
_entity_poly.pdbx_strand_id
1 'polypeptide(L)'
;MDWLISYRDAEGQERSVTVRSNHLPNHKTAARCVVEHAYGDAPPRPLGNLSAVAWLTACGLEIRDISLVRDDRPGLQPLTFSRPKPYFRQKPGTERQPPEEPAS
;
A
#
# COMPACT_ATOMS: atom_id res chain seq x y z
N MET A 1 -11.14 -8.17 14.84
CA MET A 1 -10.19 -8.50 13.77
C MET A 1 -9.07 -7.48 13.80
N ASP A 2 -7.88 -7.84 13.36
CA ASP A 2 -6.75 -6.93 13.31
C ASP A 2 -6.57 -6.46 11.86
N TRP A 3 -6.45 -5.15 11.68
CA TRP A 3 -6.30 -4.50 10.39
C TRP A 3 -4.94 -3.81 10.33
N LEU A 4 -4.15 -4.11 9.30
CA LEU A 4 -2.89 -3.45 9.04
C LEU A 4 -3.11 -2.28 8.09
N ILE A 5 -2.73 -1.09 8.52
CA ILE A 5 -2.78 0.13 7.72
C ILE A 5 -1.36 0.48 7.34
N SER A 6 -1.05 0.37 6.05
CA SER A 6 0.24 0.75 5.49
C SER A 6 0.17 2.20 4.99
N TYR A 7 1.14 3.02 5.37
CA TYR A 7 1.16 4.44 5.03
C TYR A 7 2.59 4.92 4.75
N ARG A 8 2.70 6.04 4.05
CA ARG A 8 3.95 6.77 3.84
C ARG A 8 3.99 7.95 4.80
N ASP A 9 5.09 8.10 5.52
CA ASP A 9 5.30 9.24 6.41
C ASP A 9 5.78 10.50 5.67
N ALA A 10 5.92 11.61 6.41
CA ALA A 10 6.37 12.89 5.86
C ALA A 10 7.83 12.86 5.36
N GLU A 11 8.64 11.92 5.84
CA GLU A 11 10.01 11.69 5.35
C GLU A 11 10.03 10.79 4.10
N GLY A 12 8.86 10.25 3.74
CA GLY A 12 8.69 9.39 2.59
C GLY A 12 8.98 7.91 2.87
N GLN A 13 9.14 7.50 4.13
CA GLN A 13 9.34 6.10 4.52
C GLN A 13 8.01 5.37 4.61
N GLU A 14 8.03 4.09 4.28
CA GLU A 14 6.86 3.22 4.43
C GLU A 14 6.79 2.70 5.87
N ARG A 15 5.63 2.91 6.49
CA ARG A 15 5.33 2.54 7.88
C ARG A 15 3.99 1.80 7.92
N SER A 16 3.74 1.08 9.00
CA SER A 16 2.48 0.38 9.19
C SER A 16 2.03 0.44 10.64
N VAL A 17 0.70 0.48 10.83
CA VAL A 17 0.06 0.47 12.15
C VAL A 17 -1.06 -0.56 12.16
N THR A 18 -1.19 -1.29 13.26
CA THR A 18 -2.25 -2.29 13.44
C THR A 18 -3.40 -1.72 14.26
N VAL A 19 -4.64 -1.92 13.79
CA VAL A 19 -5.87 -1.46 14.43
C VAL A 19 -6.81 -2.63 14.66
N ARG A 20 -7.26 -2.81 15.90
CA ARG A 20 -8.26 -3.81 16.24
C ARG A 20 -9.67 -3.26 16.02
N SER A 21 -10.43 -3.89 15.13
CA SER A 21 -11.81 -3.52 14.81
C SER A 21 -12.63 -4.72 14.35
N ASN A 22 -13.94 -4.71 14.58
CA ASN A 22 -14.84 -5.77 14.10
C ASN A 22 -15.22 -5.59 12.62
N HIS A 23 -15.05 -4.38 12.09
CA HIS A 23 -15.34 -4.02 10.70
C HIS A 23 -14.14 -3.32 10.06
N LEU A 24 -14.15 -3.22 8.73
CA LEU A 24 -13.17 -2.42 7.99
C LEU A 24 -13.13 -1.00 8.58
N PRO A 25 -11.95 -0.50 9.00
CA PRO A 25 -11.83 0.84 9.56
C PRO A 25 -12.30 1.88 8.55
N ASN A 26 -13.18 2.79 8.97
CA ASN A 26 -13.54 3.92 8.13
C ASN A 26 -12.34 4.88 7.97
N HIS A 27 -12.40 5.75 6.96
CA HIS A 27 -11.32 6.67 6.64
C HIS A 27 -10.91 7.59 7.81
N LYS A 28 -11.85 8.00 8.68
CA LYS A 28 -11.53 8.85 9.84
C LYS A 28 -10.75 8.08 10.91
N THR A 29 -11.18 6.86 11.21
CA THR A 29 -10.49 5.97 12.14
C THR A 29 -9.10 5.64 11.62
N ALA A 30 -8.97 5.28 10.34
CA ALA A 30 -7.68 4.98 9.73
C ALA A 30 -6.73 6.18 9.77
N ALA A 31 -7.21 7.38 9.40
CA ALA A 31 -6.41 8.60 9.45
C ALA A 31 -5.95 8.92 10.88
N ARG A 32 -6.84 8.80 11.87
CA ARG A 32 -6.51 9.05 13.27
C ARG A 32 -5.41 8.12 13.76
N CYS A 33 -5.55 6.82 13.55
CA CYS A 33 -4.55 5.85 13.97
C CYS A 33 -3.18 6.09 13.30
N VAL A 34 -3.18 6.47 12.03
CA VAL A 34 -1.94 6.79 11.30
C VAL A 34 -1.28 8.06 11.84
N VAL A 35 -2.05 9.11 12.13
CA VAL A 35 -1.52 10.36 12.71
C VAL A 35 -1.00 10.14 14.12
N GLU A 36 -1.76 9.45 14.98
CA GLU A 36 -1.35 9.12 16.35
C GLU A 36 -0.10 8.22 16.34
N HIS A 37 0.02 7.29 15.40
CA HIS A 37 1.22 6.46 15.27
C HIS A 37 2.44 7.27 14.78
N ALA A 38 2.26 8.20 13.86
CA ALA A 38 3.37 9.00 13.31
C ALA A 38 3.85 10.11 14.26
N TYR A 39 2.94 10.73 15.02
CA TYR A 39 3.23 11.94 15.78
C TYR A 39 2.88 11.85 17.27
N GLY A 40 2.34 10.73 17.74
CA GLY A 40 1.86 10.58 19.11
C GLY A 40 0.73 11.56 19.43
N ASP A 41 0.79 12.16 20.63
CA ASP A 41 -0.19 13.12 21.13
C ASP A 41 -0.04 14.54 20.55
N ALA A 42 1.02 14.81 19.78
CA ALA A 42 1.35 16.15 19.29
C ALA A 42 1.42 16.22 17.75
N PRO A 43 0.30 16.03 17.04
CA PRO A 43 0.29 16.14 15.59
C PRO A 43 0.54 17.58 15.13
N PRO A 44 1.19 17.79 13.96
CA PRO A 44 1.48 19.11 13.41
C PRO A 44 0.23 19.97 13.19
N ARG A 45 -0.91 19.31 12.97
CA ARG A 45 -2.21 19.94 12.82
C ARG A 45 -3.29 19.06 13.46
N PRO A 46 -4.21 19.63 14.26
CA PRO A 46 -5.36 18.89 14.75
C PRO A 46 -6.37 18.62 13.63
N LEU A 47 -7.17 17.55 13.75
CA LEU A 47 -8.19 17.17 12.77
C LEU A 47 -9.21 18.32 12.52
N GLY A 48 -9.72 18.94 13.58
CA GLY A 48 -10.67 20.06 13.49
C GLY A 48 -11.87 19.75 12.58
N ASN A 49 -12.12 20.64 11.61
CA ASN A 49 -13.17 20.50 10.59
C ASN A 49 -12.65 19.87 9.27
N LEU A 50 -11.43 19.36 9.24
CA LEU A 50 -10.86 18.80 8.02
C LEU A 50 -11.47 17.42 7.71
N SER A 51 -11.51 17.09 6.43
CA SER A 51 -11.70 15.70 6.02
C SER A 51 -10.49 14.86 6.42
N ALA A 52 -10.67 13.56 6.60
CA ALA A 52 -9.58 12.63 6.93
C ALA A 52 -8.43 12.71 5.91
N VAL A 53 -8.75 12.85 4.62
CA VAL A 53 -7.76 12.99 3.55
C VAL A 53 -7.00 14.31 3.67
N ALA A 54 -7.71 15.44 3.83
CA ALA A 54 -7.06 16.74 3.96
C ALA A 54 -6.18 16.83 5.22
N TRP A 55 -6.58 16.15 6.30
CA TRP A 55 -5.80 16.08 7.52
C TRP A 55 -4.50 15.28 7.33
N LEU A 56 -4.57 14.11 6.69
CA LEU A 56 -3.39 13.30 6.35
C LEU A 56 -2.43 14.10 5.47
N THR A 57 -2.93 14.75 4.41
CA THR A 57 -2.11 15.61 3.53
C THR A 57 -1.45 16.75 4.30
N ALA A 58 -2.18 17.41 5.21
CA ALA A 58 -1.60 18.49 6.03
C ALA A 58 -0.51 18.01 6.99
N CYS A 59 -0.54 16.72 7.37
CA CYS A 59 0.50 16.09 8.18
C CYS A 59 1.58 15.39 7.33
N GLY A 60 1.56 15.52 6.00
CA GLY A 60 2.50 14.86 5.11
C GLY A 60 2.37 13.33 5.08
N LEU A 61 1.23 12.78 5.49
CA LEU A 61 0.98 11.35 5.55
C LEU A 61 0.11 10.89 4.38
N GLU A 62 0.34 9.67 3.89
CA GLU A 62 -0.48 9.08 2.82
C GLU A 62 -0.75 7.60 3.10
N ILE A 63 -2.02 7.21 3.25
CA ILE A 63 -2.41 5.81 3.39
C ILE A 63 -2.27 5.12 2.02
N ARG A 64 -1.54 4.01 1.98
CA ARG A 64 -1.30 3.21 0.78
C ARG A 64 -2.26 2.02 0.68
N ASP A 65 -2.44 1.32 1.79
CA ASP A 65 -3.24 0.10 1.82
C ASP A 65 -3.85 -0.15 3.20
N ILE A 66 -5.01 -0.81 3.22
CA ILE A 66 -5.68 -1.28 4.44
C ILE A 66 -6.01 -2.76 4.24
N SER A 67 -5.27 -3.61 4.92
CA SER A 67 -5.35 -5.06 4.78
C SER A 67 -5.83 -5.70 6.08
N LEU A 68 -6.68 -6.72 5.98
CA LEU A 68 -7.03 -7.56 7.12
C LEU A 68 -5.80 -8.42 7.46
N VAL A 69 -5.31 -8.33 8.70
CA VAL A 69 -4.30 -9.25 9.20
C VAL A 69 -4.99 -10.60 9.34
N ARG A 70 -4.68 -11.52 8.42
CA ARG A 70 -5.02 -12.92 8.64
C ARG A 70 -4.14 -13.43 9.77
N ASP A 71 -4.79 -14.02 10.77
CA ASP A 71 -4.14 -14.84 11.78
C ASP A 71 -3.54 -16.06 11.07
N ASP A 72 -2.32 -15.90 10.54
CA ASP A 72 -1.62 -16.95 9.82
C ASP A 72 -0.75 -17.72 10.80
N ARG A 73 -1.31 -18.82 11.31
CA ARG A 73 -0.52 -20.01 11.68
C ARG A 73 0.51 -20.23 10.56
N PRO A 74 1.75 -20.60 10.86
CA PRO A 74 2.87 -20.53 9.92
C PRO A 74 2.55 -21.26 8.60
N GLY A 75 2.45 -20.52 7.49
CA GLY A 75 2.27 -21.11 6.17
C GLY A 75 2.04 -20.19 4.96
N LEU A 76 1.40 -19.02 5.11
CA LEU A 76 1.16 -18.13 3.97
C LEU A 76 2.15 -16.97 3.96
N GLN A 77 3.09 -17.03 3.02
CA GLN A 77 3.88 -15.88 2.65
C GLN A 77 2.96 -14.75 2.15
N PRO A 78 3.23 -13.48 2.50
CA PRO A 78 2.45 -12.36 2.01
C PRO A 78 2.45 -12.35 0.49
N LEU A 79 1.26 -12.19 -0.10
CA LEU A 79 1.13 -11.98 -1.54
C LEU A 79 1.87 -10.71 -1.90
N THR A 80 3.07 -10.85 -2.47
CA THR A 80 3.76 -9.76 -3.11
C THR A 80 2.87 -9.29 -4.26
N PHE A 81 2.22 -8.15 -4.08
CA PHE A 81 1.56 -7.44 -5.19
C PHE A 81 2.65 -6.99 -6.16
N SER A 82 3.05 -7.89 -7.04
CA SER A 82 3.85 -7.55 -8.20
C SER A 82 3.02 -6.58 -9.03
N ARG A 83 3.51 -5.35 -9.18
CA ARG A 83 2.93 -4.36 -10.10
C ARG A 83 2.57 -5.07 -11.41
N PRO A 84 1.35 -4.92 -11.94
CA PRO A 84 1.02 -5.51 -13.23
C PRO A 84 2.03 -5.00 -14.26
N LYS A 85 2.77 -5.93 -14.88
CA LYS A 85 3.62 -5.62 -16.03
C LYS A 85 2.72 -4.95 -17.09
N PRO A 86 3.10 -3.80 -17.65
CA PRO A 86 2.33 -3.22 -18.73
C PRO A 86 2.31 -4.22 -19.89
N TYR A 87 1.10 -4.60 -20.32
CA TYR A 87 0.90 -5.43 -21.49
C TYR A 87 1.35 -4.64 -22.73
N PHE A 88 2.61 -4.82 -23.14
CA PHE A 88 3.02 -4.42 -24.47
C PHE A 88 2.30 -5.31 -25.49
N ARG A 89 1.30 -4.72 -26.15
CA ARG A 89 0.59 -5.33 -27.27
C ARG A 89 1.58 -5.51 -28.44
N GLN A 90 2.18 -6.68 -28.56
CA GLN A 90 2.96 -7.03 -29.75
C GLN A 90 2.00 -7.06 -30.95
N LYS A 91 2.31 -6.25 -31.96
CA LYS A 91 1.60 -6.25 -33.25
C LYS A 91 1.96 -7.55 -33.99
N PRO A 92 1.01 -8.31 -34.53
CA PRO A 92 1.33 -9.44 -35.39
C PRO A 92 1.67 -8.91 -36.78
N GLY A 93 2.88 -9.20 -37.27
CA GLY A 93 3.25 -8.89 -38.65
C GLY A 93 4.73 -9.11 -38.96
N THR A 94 4.97 -10.06 -39.89
CA THR A 94 6.16 -10.23 -40.73
C THR A 94 7.27 -11.17 -40.24
N GLU A 95 7.09 -12.45 -40.56
CA GLU A 95 7.96 -13.28 -41.42
C GLU A 95 9.49 -12.98 -41.46
N ARG A 96 10.33 -13.96 -41.07
CA ARG A 96 11.27 -14.70 -41.96
C ARG A 96 12.25 -15.62 -41.20
N GLN A 97 12.15 -16.92 -41.53
CA GLN A 97 13.14 -18.03 -41.63
C GLN A 97 14.16 -18.41 -40.51
N PRO A 98 14.57 -19.70 -40.47
CA PRO A 98 15.17 -20.41 -39.32
C PRO A 98 16.71 -20.26 -39.22
N PRO A 99 17.31 -20.73 -38.10
CA PRO A 99 18.72 -20.52 -37.80
C PRO A 99 19.64 -21.45 -38.60
N GLU A 100 20.71 -20.87 -39.15
CA GLU A 100 21.88 -21.59 -39.62
C GLU A 100 22.74 -21.92 -38.38
N GLU A 101 22.81 -23.20 -38.00
CA GLU A 101 23.74 -23.69 -36.98
C GLU A 101 25.00 -24.24 -37.68
N PRO A 102 26.22 -23.98 -37.17
CA PRO A 102 27.46 -24.43 -37.79
C PRO A 102 27.89 -25.79 -37.25
N ALA A 103 28.29 -26.73 -38.12
CA ALA A 103 29.12 -27.87 -37.71
C ALA A 103 29.85 -28.51 -38.91
N SER A 104 31.20 -28.49 -38.79
CA SER A 104 32.22 -29.36 -39.39
C SER A 104 32.46 -29.38 -40.90
#